data_AF-A0A3R6AZN2-F1
#
_entry.id   AF-A0A3R6AZN2-F1
#
_cell.length_a   1.000
_cell.length_b   1.000
_cell.length_c   1.000
_cell.angle_alpha   90.00
_cell.angle_beta   90.00
_cell.angle_gamma   90.00
#
_symmetry.space_group_name_H-M   'P 1'
#
loop_
_entity.id
_entity.type
_entity.pdbx_description
1 polymer ?
#
loop_
_entity_poly.entity_id
_entity_poly.type
_entity_poly.pdbx_seq_one_letter_code
_entity_poly.pdbx_strand_id
1 'polypeptide(L)'
;FYHNLVGTRTTYNSQTGGYTYMSDNIGGGGNWDFWTTTSYGVALDKARLFRLDYRLWFNGLRRKDFDIAYDDNSTQLCYVLRTELGNSLYFKYQKDKLSINLGGKVEWKHGTSDRSNFEKLNAYDFEYGGNMTYTLPLGISLSTDLKEYCRRGYSEKSFNTSDLVWNASLARSFCKGKLTLKAEAFDILQNLSSTVYEVGGQGKTEKWNNTLPSYAMVHLMYKFSKAPKGKK
;
A
#
# COMPACT_ATOMS: atom_id res chain seq x y z
N PHE A 1 -7.90 -17.68 -23.08
CA PHE A 1 -9.36 -17.71 -22.98
C PHE A 1 -9.92 -16.36 -23.43
N TYR A 2 -10.62 -16.31 -24.56
CA TYR A 2 -11.36 -15.11 -24.98
C TYR A 2 -12.66 -15.06 -24.17
N HIS A 3 -12.76 -14.13 -23.22
CA HIS A 3 -14.05 -13.78 -22.62
C HIS A 3 -14.60 -12.59 -23.38
N ASN A 4 -15.87 -12.66 -23.78
CA ASN A 4 -16.61 -11.49 -24.23
C ASN A 4 -16.77 -10.58 -23.02
N LEU A 5 -16.10 -9.44 -23.04
CA LEU A 5 -16.19 -8.46 -21.97
C LEU A 5 -17.36 -7.55 -22.29
N VAL A 6 -18.24 -7.36 -21.30
CA VAL A 6 -19.34 -6.40 -21.38
C VAL A 6 -18.88 -5.11 -20.70
N GLY A 7 -19.09 -3.99 -21.37
CA GLY A 7 -18.80 -2.65 -20.86
C GLY A 7 -20.02 -1.75 -21.00
N THR A 8 -20.00 -0.62 -20.31
CA THR A 8 -21.06 0.37 -20.41
C THR A 8 -20.73 1.35 -21.50
N ARG A 9 -21.48 1.31 -22.60
CA ARG A 9 -21.44 2.33 -23.65
C ARG A 9 -22.27 3.52 -23.19
N THR A 10 -21.65 4.70 -23.22
CA THR A 10 -22.28 5.96 -22.80
C THR A 10 -22.30 6.92 -23.98
N THR A 11 -23.48 7.43 -24.33
CA THR A 11 -23.66 8.46 -25.35
C THR A 11 -24.20 9.72 -24.70
N TYR A 12 -23.54 10.86 -24.93
CA TYR A 12 -23.99 12.18 -24.51
C TYR A 12 -24.59 12.94 -25.70
N ASN A 13 -25.78 13.50 -25.49
CA ASN A 13 -26.45 14.36 -26.47
C ASN A 13 -26.25 15.82 -26.06
N SER A 14 -25.47 16.58 -26.83
CA SER A 14 -25.12 17.97 -26.53
C SER A 14 -26.29 18.94 -26.69
N GLN A 15 -27.30 18.59 -27.50
CA GLN A 15 -28.48 19.42 -27.74
C GLN A 15 -29.49 19.38 -26.59
N THR A 16 -29.60 18.24 -25.92
CA THR A 16 -30.56 18.01 -24.81
C THR A 16 -29.89 17.93 -23.44
N GLY A 17 -28.57 17.77 -23.40
CA GLY A 17 -27.80 17.53 -22.18
C GLY A 17 -27.99 16.14 -21.56
N GLY A 18 -28.72 15.24 -22.23
CA GLY A 18 -29.04 13.91 -21.74
C GLY A 18 -27.93 12.88 -21.97
N TYR A 19 -27.86 11.87 -21.09
CA TYR A 19 -26.98 10.71 -21.22
C TYR A 19 -27.80 9.44 -21.50
N THR A 20 -27.34 8.62 -22.44
CA THR A 20 -27.87 7.28 -22.70
C THR A 20 -26.81 6.24 -22.34
N TYR A 21 -27.20 5.23 -21.56
CA TYR A 21 -26.33 4.14 -21.14
C TYR A 21 -26.84 2.82 -21.67
N MET A 22 -25.96 1.99 -22.21
CA MET A 22 -26.28 0.60 -22.55
C MET A 22 -25.11 -0.33 -22.29
N SER A 23 -25.41 -1.56 -21.90
CA SER A 23 -24.40 -2.62 -21.86
C SER A 23 -24.14 -3.12 -23.28
N ASP A 24 -22.88 -3.13 -23.70
CA ASP A 24 -22.48 -3.59 -25.03
C ASP A 24 -21.19 -4.44 -24.93
N ASN A 25 -20.93 -5.26 -25.93
CA ASN A 25 -19.74 -6.10 -25.98
C ASN A 25 -18.53 -5.27 -26.41
N ILE A 26 -17.53 -5.15 -25.54
CA ILE A 26 -16.28 -4.41 -25.81
C ILE A 26 -15.38 -5.19 -26.80
N GLY A 27 -15.80 -6.39 -27.20
CA GLY A 27 -15.05 -7.31 -28.04
C GLY A 27 -13.95 -8.06 -27.27
N GLY A 28 -13.51 -9.19 -27.81
CA GLY A 28 -12.44 -9.98 -27.22
C GLY A 28 -11.04 -9.42 -27.49
N GLY A 29 -10.09 -9.68 -26.58
CA GLY A 29 -8.68 -9.33 -26.74
C GLY A 29 -8.30 -7.90 -26.34
N GLY A 30 -7.00 -7.64 -26.20
CA GLY A 30 -6.45 -6.31 -25.85
C GLY A 30 -6.25 -6.04 -24.35
N ASN A 31 -6.87 -6.83 -23.48
CA ASN A 31 -6.64 -6.80 -22.04
C ASN A 31 -5.49 -7.72 -21.67
N TRP A 32 -4.56 -7.21 -20.87
CA TRP A 32 -3.50 -8.00 -20.30
C TRP A 32 -3.11 -7.47 -18.92
N ASP A 33 -2.52 -8.36 -18.15
CA ASP A 33 -1.95 -8.09 -16.84
C ASP A 33 -0.59 -8.77 -16.84
N PHE A 34 0.45 -8.02 -16.49
CA PHE A 34 1.80 -8.51 -16.39
C PHE A 34 2.37 -8.02 -15.08
N TRP A 35 2.83 -8.93 -14.25
CA TRP A 35 3.53 -8.60 -13.03
C TRP A 35 4.81 -9.40 -12.96
N THR A 36 5.86 -8.77 -12.49
CA THR A 36 7.14 -9.43 -12.20
C THR A 36 7.70 -8.89 -10.91
N THR A 37 8.38 -9.76 -10.17
CA THR A 37 9.09 -9.40 -8.95
C THR A 37 10.42 -10.13 -8.96
N THR A 38 11.49 -9.37 -8.75
CA THR A 38 12.83 -9.90 -8.49
C THR A 38 13.23 -9.52 -7.07
N SER A 39 13.65 -10.50 -6.28
CA SER A 39 14.08 -10.28 -4.91
C SER A 39 15.48 -10.84 -4.70
N TYR A 40 16.31 -10.13 -3.97
CA TYR A 40 17.65 -10.56 -3.60
C TYR A 40 17.89 -10.29 -2.12
N GLY A 41 18.28 -11.32 -1.37
CA GLY A 41 18.58 -11.22 0.06
C GLY A 41 19.95 -11.83 0.34
N VAL A 42 20.82 -11.10 1.03
CA VAL A 42 22.19 -11.57 1.33
C VAL A 42 22.62 -11.19 2.73
N ALA A 43 23.38 -12.08 3.37
CA ALA A 43 24.10 -11.74 4.59
C ALA A 43 25.40 -11.01 4.23
N LEU A 44 25.66 -9.86 4.85
CA LEU A 44 26.82 -9.03 4.55
C LEU A 44 28.07 -9.43 5.34
N ASP A 45 27.90 -10.29 6.35
CA ASP A 45 28.97 -10.77 7.22
C ASP A 45 28.89 -12.29 7.44
N LYS A 46 30.02 -12.90 7.83
CA LYS A 46 30.11 -14.34 8.09
C LYS A 46 29.24 -14.79 9.27
N ALA A 47 29.06 -13.94 10.27
CA ALA A 47 28.21 -14.21 11.43
C ALA A 47 26.71 -14.00 11.11
N ARG A 48 26.39 -13.48 9.92
CA ARG A 48 25.04 -13.20 9.41
C ARG A 48 24.22 -12.28 10.31
N LEU A 49 24.90 -11.37 11.01
CA LEU A 49 24.27 -10.34 11.85
C LEU A 49 23.65 -9.24 10.97
N PHE A 50 24.29 -8.93 9.84
CA PHE A 50 23.87 -7.93 8.88
C PHE A 50 23.25 -8.61 7.65
N ARG A 51 22.09 -8.13 7.23
CA ARG A 51 21.44 -8.58 5.99
C ARG A 51 21.01 -7.40 5.16
N LEU A 52 21.10 -7.57 3.85
CA LEU A 52 20.55 -6.67 2.85
C LEU A 52 19.43 -7.41 2.12
N ASP A 53 18.25 -6.82 2.11
CA ASP A 53 17.10 -7.30 1.35
C ASP A 53 16.71 -6.26 0.31
N TYR A 54 16.77 -6.65 -0.96
CA TYR A 54 16.36 -5.85 -2.10
C TYR A 54 15.18 -6.52 -2.81
N ARG A 55 14.24 -5.70 -3.27
CA ARG A 55 13.13 -6.14 -4.12
C ARG A 55 12.89 -5.11 -5.21
N LEU A 56 12.71 -5.58 -6.43
CA LEU A 56 12.24 -4.83 -7.60
C LEU A 56 10.93 -5.47 -8.05
N TRP A 57 9.93 -4.66 -8.35
CA TRP A 57 8.69 -5.14 -8.96
C TRP A 57 8.25 -4.22 -10.09
N PHE A 58 7.59 -4.82 -11.07
CA PHE A 58 6.95 -4.12 -12.15
C PHE A 58 5.56 -4.72 -12.37
N ASN A 59 4.55 -3.87 -12.42
CA ASN A 59 3.18 -4.24 -12.77
C ASN A 59 2.76 -3.42 -13.99
N GLY A 60 2.29 -4.09 -15.03
CA GLY A 60 1.70 -3.48 -16.20
C GLY A 60 0.28 -4.01 -16.38
N LEU A 61 -0.65 -3.10 -16.61
CA LEU A 61 -2.06 -3.42 -16.77
C LEU A 61 -2.61 -2.67 -17.95
N ARG A 62 -3.16 -3.39 -18.93
CA ARG A 62 -3.99 -2.78 -19.98
C ARG A 62 -5.42 -3.24 -19.84
N ARG A 63 -6.33 -2.29 -19.87
CA ARG A 63 -7.79 -2.51 -19.87
C ARG A 63 -8.41 -1.73 -21.03
N LYS A 64 -9.23 -2.42 -21.80
CA LYS A 64 -10.04 -1.94 -22.90
C LYS A 64 -11.43 -1.64 -22.37
N ASP A 65 -11.97 -0.48 -22.71
CA ASP A 65 -13.30 -0.03 -22.29
C ASP A 65 -13.94 0.82 -23.39
N PHE A 66 -15.22 1.17 -23.25
CA PHE A 66 -15.83 2.19 -24.10
C PHE A 66 -15.39 3.59 -23.67
N ASP A 67 -15.27 4.49 -24.64
CA ASP A 67 -15.21 5.93 -24.41
C ASP A 67 -16.62 6.54 -24.47
N ILE A 68 -16.77 7.77 -23.99
CA ILE A 68 -18.01 8.52 -24.11
C ILE A 68 -18.18 8.98 -25.55
N ALA A 69 -19.26 8.56 -26.21
CA ALA A 69 -19.64 9.04 -27.53
C ALA A 69 -20.43 10.37 -27.42
N TYR A 70 -20.19 11.30 -28.33
CA TYR A 70 -20.90 12.59 -28.41
C TYR A 70 -21.76 12.64 -29.68
N ASP A 71 -23.03 13.02 -29.55
CA ASP A 71 -23.96 13.32 -30.65
C ASP A 71 -24.03 12.21 -31.72
N ASP A 72 -24.34 10.98 -31.29
CA ASP A 72 -24.51 9.78 -32.13
C ASP A 72 -23.29 9.36 -32.97
N ASN A 73 -22.08 9.83 -32.63
CA ASN A 73 -20.85 9.30 -33.21
C ASN A 73 -20.63 7.82 -32.88
N SER A 74 -20.00 7.10 -33.82
CA SER A 74 -19.70 5.67 -33.71
C SER A 74 -19.00 5.32 -32.40
N THR A 75 -19.40 4.20 -31.79
CA THR A 75 -18.81 3.60 -30.59
C THR A 75 -17.28 3.67 -30.60
N GLN A 76 -16.69 4.53 -29.76
CA GLN A 76 -15.24 4.62 -29.60
C GLN A 76 -14.79 3.72 -28.46
N LEU A 77 -13.75 2.93 -28.74
CA LEU A 77 -13.06 2.13 -27.75
C LEU A 77 -11.86 2.91 -27.24
N CYS A 78 -11.55 2.73 -25.97
CA CYS A 78 -10.37 3.30 -25.34
C CYS A 78 -9.56 2.22 -24.63
N TYR A 79 -8.28 2.51 -24.41
CA TYR A 79 -7.34 1.67 -23.69
C TYR A 79 -6.69 2.46 -22.58
N VAL A 80 -6.94 2.05 -21.34
CA VAL A 80 -6.21 2.54 -20.18
C VAL A 80 -5.02 1.62 -19.93
N LEU A 81 -3.82 2.20 -19.95
CA LEU A 81 -2.57 1.56 -19.56
C LEU A 81 -2.15 2.09 -18.20
N ARG A 82 -1.93 1.20 -17.24
CA ARG A 82 -1.30 1.50 -15.95
C ARG A 82 0.01 0.74 -15.83
N THR A 83 1.05 1.43 -15.40
CA THR A 83 2.37 0.88 -15.16
C THR A 83 2.84 1.29 -13.78
N GLU A 84 3.35 0.35 -13.02
CA GLU A 84 3.93 0.56 -11.71
C GLU A 84 5.33 -0.05 -11.72
N LEU A 85 6.34 0.73 -11.35
CA LEU A 85 7.70 0.26 -11.15
C LEU A 85 8.11 0.65 -9.75
N GLY A 86 8.45 -0.32 -8.92
CA GLY A 86 8.91 -0.02 -7.58
C GLY A 86 10.10 -0.85 -7.17
N ASN A 87 10.87 -0.29 -6.25
CA ASN A 87 11.97 -0.98 -5.60
C ASN A 87 11.97 -0.71 -4.11
N SER A 88 12.48 -1.66 -3.34
CA SER A 88 12.74 -1.51 -1.93
C SER A 88 14.12 -2.04 -1.56
N LEU A 89 14.70 -1.41 -0.55
CA LEU A 89 15.99 -1.79 0.01
C LEU A 89 15.91 -1.69 1.52
N TYR A 90 16.23 -2.79 2.20
CA TYR A 90 16.25 -2.85 3.65
C TYR A 90 17.57 -3.44 4.14
N PHE A 91 18.15 -2.75 5.10
CA PHE A 91 19.30 -3.18 5.87
C PHE A 91 18.84 -3.64 7.25
N LYS A 92 19.16 -4.88 7.58
CA LYS A 92 18.79 -5.50 8.84
C LYS A 92 20.04 -5.80 9.65
N TYR A 93 19.96 -5.51 10.95
CA TYR A 93 20.95 -5.92 11.93
C TYR A 93 20.25 -6.69 13.05
N GLN A 94 20.73 -7.89 13.34
CA GLN A 94 20.25 -8.71 14.44
C GLN A 94 21.45 -9.21 15.24
N LYS A 95 21.48 -8.89 16.54
CA LYS A 95 22.44 -9.48 17.49
C LYS A 95 21.81 -9.58 18.86
N ASP A 96 21.87 -10.78 19.45
CA ASP A 96 21.33 -11.07 20.78
C ASP A 96 19.88 -10.57 20.93
N LYS A 97 19.67 -9.60 21.83
CA LYS A 97 18.39 -8.99 22.19
C LYS A 97 18.02 -7.78 21.32
N LEU A 98 18.86 -7.41 20.35
CA LEU A 98 18.70 -6.22 19.52
C LEU A 98 18.38 -6.61 18.07
N SER A 99 17.30 -6.05 17.55
CA SER A 99 16.93 -6.07 16.14
C SER A 99 16.79 -4.65 15.64
N ILE A 100 17.35 -4.35 14.48
CA ILE A 100 17.18 -3.09 13.78
C ILE A 100 16.89 -3.41 12.31
N ASN A 101 15.92 -2.73 11.73
CA ASN A 101 15.64 -2.76 10.30
C ASN A 101 15.51 -1.32 9.82
N LEU A 102 16.36 -0.93 8.88
CA LEU A 102 16.35 0.39 8.25
C LEU A 102 16.12 0.20 6.77
N GLY A 103 15.34 1.06 6.15
CA GLY A 103 15.18 1.00 4.71
C GLY A 103 14.00 1.80 4.20
N GLY A 104 13.66 1.53 2.95
CA GLY A 104 12.59 2.25 2.29
C GLY A 104 12.20 1.61 0.98
N LYS A 105 11.18 2.20 0.38
CA LYS A 105 10.70 1.83 -0.95
C LYS A 105 10.35 3.08 -1.73
N VAL A 106 10.45 2.98 -3.05
CA VAL A 106 9.91 3.97 -3.99
C VAL A 106 9.13 3.22 -5.04
N GLU A 107 8.00 3.78 -5.43
CA GLU A 107 7.12 3.28 -6.46
C GLU A 107 6.74 4.43 -7.38
N TRP A 108 7.04 4.27 -8.65
CA TRP A 108 6.57 5.12 -9.72
C TRP A 108 5.29 4.55 -10.30
N LYS A 109 4.27 5.39 -10.44
CA LYS A 109 2.95 5.07 -11.00
C LYS A 109 2.71 5.91 -12.24
N HIS A 110 2.45 5.24 -13.35
CA HIS A 110 2.17 5.86 -14.62
C HIS A 110 0.85 5.37 -15.18
N GLY A 111 0.00 6.30 -15.61
CA GLY A 111 -1.28 6.01 -16.24
C GLY A 111 -1.42 6.81 -17.53
N THR A 112 -1.81 6.13 -18.60
CA THR A 112 -2.16 6.76 -19.88
C THR A 112 -3.43 6.17 -20.45
N SER A 113 -4.10 6.95 -21.30
CA SER A 113 -5.22 6.50 -22.10
C SER A 113 -5.19 7.21 -23.44
N ASP A 114 -5.84 6.62 -24.43
CA ASP A 114 -6.13 7.21 -25.74
C ASP A 114 -7.37 8.12 -25.73
N ARG A 115 -8.11 8.20 -24.61
CA ARG A 115 -9.20 9.18 -24.43
C ARG A 115 -8.67 10.62 -24.51
N SER A 116 -9.41 11.48 -25.21
CA SER A 116 -9.03 12.88 -25.47
C SER A 116 -8.93 13.76 -24.21
N ASN A 117 -9.70 13.43 -23.17
CA ASN A 117 -9.75 14.16 -21.90
C ASN A 117 -9.02 13.43 -20.76
N PHE A 118 -8.15 12.47 -21.06
CA PHE A 118 -7.43 11.73 -20.02
C PHE A 118 -6.25 12.54 -19.46
N GLU A 119 -6.28 12.80 -18.15
CA GLU A 119 -5.13 13.31 -17.43
C GLU A 119 -4.11 12.18 -17.20
N LYS A 120 -2.93 12.31 -17.82
CA LYS A 120 -1.83 11.37 -17.61
C LYS A 120 -1.44 11.35 -16.13
N LEU A 121 -1.41 10.17 -15.52
CA LEU A 121 -0.89 9.99 -14.17
C LEU A 121 0.62 9.81 -14.24
N ASN A 122 1.36 10.57 -13.45
CA ASN A 122 2.79 10.39 -13.27
C ASN A 122 3.14 10.72 -11.82
N ALA A 123 2.98 9.72 -10.94
CA ALA A 123 3.09 9.88 -9.51
C ALA A 123 4.19 9.01 -8.91
N TYR A 124 4.67 9.41 -7.75
CA TYR A 124 5.66 8.71 -6.97
C TYR A 124 5.15 8.56 -5.54
N ASP A 125 5.12 7.33 -5.07
CA ASP A 125 4.93 7.00 -3.66
C ASP A 125 6.25 6.48 -3.12
N PHE A 126 6.76 7.07 -2.04
CA PHE A 126 7.97 6.58 -1.40
C PHE A 126 7.86 6.60 0.10
N GLU A 127 8.49 5.62 0.74
CA GLU A 127 8.54 5.54 2.19
C GLU A 127 9.98 5.23 2.62
N TYR A 128 10.38 5.79 3.75
CA TYR A 128 11.67 5.46 4.36
C TYR A 128 11.54 5.53 5.87
N GLY A 129 12.33 4.73 6.55
CA GLY A 129 12.25 4.66 7.99
C GLY A 129 13.02 3.50 8.57
N GLY A 130 12.72 3.24 9.83
CA GLY A 130 13.34 2.16 10.55
C GLY A 130 12.52 1.70 11.73
N ASN A 131 12.75 0.45 12.11
CA ASN A 131 12.27 -0.07 13.36
C ASN A 131 13.40 -0.71 14.15
N MET A 132 13.20 -0.71 15.46
CA MET A 132 14.11 -1.32 16.41
C MET A 132 13.29 -2.10 17.43
N THR A 133 13.78 -3.29 17.79
CA THR A 133 13.35 -4.00 18.99
C THR A 133 14.54 -4.28 19.88
N TYR A 134 14.37 -4.06 21.18
CA TYR A 134 15.42 -4.32 22.17
C TYR A 134 14.83 -4.87 23.46
N THR A 135 15.40 -5.97 23.96
CA THR A 135 15.09 -6.44 25.32
C THR A 135 16.04 -5.80 26.33
N LEU A 136 15.52 -4.80 27.04
CA LEU A 136 16.15 -4.13 28.18
C LEU A 136 16.39 -5.11 29.35
N PRO A 137 17.22 -4.71 30.35
CA PRO A 137 17.29 -5.41 31.63
C PRO A 137 15.90 -5.65 32.24
N LEU A 138 15.80 -6.66 33.11
CA LEU A 138 14.53 -7.06 33.76
C LEU A 138 13.45 -7.63 32.81
N GLY A 139 13.82 -7.93 31.56
CA GLY A 139 12.95 -8.58 30.57
C GLY A 139 11.89 -7.65 29.98
N ILE A 140 12.17 -6.35 29.92
CA ILE A 140 11.30 -5.36 29.28
C ILE A 140 11.64 -5.35 27.78
N SER A 141 10.65 -5.56 26.93
CA SER A 141 10.77 -5.45 25.48
C SER A 141 10.34 -4.07 25.02
N LEU A 142 11.28 -3.33 24.44
CA LEU A 142 11.04 -2.08 23.72
C LEU A 142 10.90 -2.40 22.23
N SER A 143 9.87 -1.84 21.59
CA SER A 143 9.71 -1.84 20.14
C SER A 143 9.35 -0.45 19.66
N THR A 144 10.01 0.06 18.63
CA THR A 144 9.68 1.35 18.01
C THR A 144 9.83 1.29 16.50
N ASP A 145 9.02 2.05 15.78
CA ASP A 145 8.99 2.16 14.32
C ASP A 145 8.78 3.64 13.97
N LEU A 146 9.68 4.21 13.18
CA LEU A 146 9.61 5.57 12.67
C LEU A 146 9.66 5.50 11.14
N LYS A 147 8.64 6.01 10.46
CA LYS A 147 8.55 5.93 9.01
C LYS A 147 7.88 7.16 8.42
N GLU A 148 8.54 7.74 7.43
CA GLU A 148 7.97 8.78 6.57
C GLU A 148 7.25 8.13 5.40
N TYR A 149 6.03 8.58 5.12
CA TYR A 149 5.32 8.29 3.88
C TYR A 149 5.19 9.55 3.04
N CYS A 150 5.63 9.49 1.79
CA CYS A 150 5.58 10.61 0.86
C CYS A 150 4.83 10.23 -0.41
N ARG A 151 4.04 11.18 -0.92
CA ARG A 151 3.33 11.08 -2.21
C ARG A 151 3.59 12.31 -3.05
N ARG A 152 3.96 12.17 -4.32
CA ARG A 152 4.25 13.30 -5.22
C ARG A 152 3.74 13.03 -6.63
N GLY A 153 3.45 14.07 -7.41
CA GLY A 153 3.08 13.96 -8.83
C GLY A 153 1.60 13.65 -9.10
N TYR A 154 0.75 13.68 -8.07
CA TYR A 154 -0.70 13.62 -8.24
C TYR A 154 -1.24 14.99 -8.67
N SER A 155 -2.23 15.01 -9.58
CA SER A 155 -2.83 16.26 -10.08
C SER A 155 -3.55 17.05 -8.99
N GLU A 156 -4.10 16.35 -7.99
CA GLU A 156 -4.70 16.94 -6.81
C GLU A 156 -3.63 17.32 -5.78
N LYS A 157 -3.55 18.61 -5.42
CA LYS A 157 -2.50 19.10 -4.48
C LYS A 157 -2.59 18.43 -3.11
N SER A 158 -3.79 18.13 -2.64
CA SER A 158 -4.02 17.47 -1.34
C SER A 158 -3.42 16.06 -1.26
N PHE A 159 -3.11 15.42 -2.39
CA PHE A 159 -2.52 14.06 -2.41
C PHE A 159 -1.01 14.10 -2.32
N ASN A 160 -0.40 15.27 -2.40
CA ASN A 160 1.04 15.42 -2.38
C ASN A 160 1.53 15.67 -0.94
N THR A 161 1.48 14.64 -0.09
CA THR A 161 1.70 14.73 1.38
C THR A 161 3.00 14.09 1.84
N SER A 162 3.42 14.48 3.04
CA SER A 162 4.57 13.94 3.78
C SER A 162 4.10 13.68 5.20
N ASP A 163 4.00 12.41 5.57
CA ASP A 163 3.36 11.94 6.79
C ASP A 163 4.37 11.12 7.61
N LEU A 164 5.00 11.76 8.60
CA LEU A 164 5.97 11.11 9.50
C LEU A 164 5.25 10.41 10.65
N VAL A 165 5.26 9.07 10.63
CA VAL A 165 4.60 8.25 11.65
C VAL A 165 5.62 7.67 12.61
N TRP A 166 5.38 7.87 13.91
CA TRP A 166 6.21 7.28 14.96
C TRP A 166 5.39 6.43 15.91
N ASN A 167 5.73 5.15 16.01
CA ASN A 167 5.11 4.19 16.89
C ASN A 167 6.12 3.70 17.94
N ALA A 168 5.65 3.49 19.17
CA ALA A 168 6.45 2.90 20.23
C ALA A 168 5.62 2.00 21.13
N SER A 169 6.25 0.97 21.69
CA SER A 169 5.65 0.14 22.73
C SER A 169 6.68 -0.41 23.71
N LEU A 170 6.24 -0.59 24.94
CA LEU A 170 6.97 -1.23 26.03
C LEU A 170 6.12 -2.39 26.55
N ALA A 171 6.70 -3.58 26.61
CA ALA A 171 6.04 -4.76 27.13
C ALA A 171 6.89 -5.45 28.19
N ARG A 172 6.25 -6.01 29.20
CA ARG A 172 6.90 -6.88 30.17
C ARG A 172 5.99 -8.05 30.53
N SER A 173 6.56 -9.24 30.52
CA SER A 173 5.86 -10.45 30.97
C SER A 173 6.29 -10.86 32.37
N PHE A 174 5.30 -11.24 33.16
CA PHE A 174 5.40 -11.74 34.53
C PHE A 174 4.90 -13.19 34.59
N CYS A 175 4.96 -13.80 35.77
CA CYS A 175 4.40 -15.13 36.03
C CYS A 175 4.88 -16.21 35.04
N LYS A 176 6.20 -16.24 34.74
CA LYS A 176 6.82 -17.13 33.74
C LYS A 176 6.19 -16.98 32.34
N GLY A 177 5.86 -15.76 31.95
CA GLY A 177 5.28 -15.45 30.63
C GLY A 177 3.76 -15.57 30.55
N LYS A 178 3.06 -15.84 31.67
CA LYS A 178 1.60 -15.99 31.68
C LYS A 178 0.86 -14.67 31.67
N LEU A 179 1.40 -13.62 32.28
CA LEU A 179 0.77 -12.30 32.35
C LEU A 179 1.68 -11.30 31.65
N THR A 180 1.18 -10.53 30.69
CA THR A 180 1.97 -9.51 29.99
C THR A 180 1.26 -8.18 30.09
N LEU A 181 1.97 -7.17 30.58
CA LEU A 181 1.56 -5.77 30.53
C LEU A 181 2.26 -5.12 29.34
N LYS A 182 1.51 -4.44 28.47
CA LYS A 182 2.06 -3.69 27.33
C LYS A 182 1.45 -2.29 27.31
N ALA A 183 2.28 -1.28 27.19
CA ALA A 183 1.88 0.07 26.83
C ALA A 183 2.32 0.33 25.39
N GLU A 184 1.44 0.89 24.56
CA GLU A 184 1.74 1.28 23.20
C GLU A 184 1.24 2.70 22.92
N ALA A 185 1.97 3.40 22.06
CA ALA A 185 1.60 4.68 21.51
C ALA A 185 1.76 4.61 19.98
N PHE A 186 0.66 4.87 19.28
CA PHE A 186 0.58 4.87 17.83
C PHE A 186 0.51 6.32 17.34
N ASP A 187 1.32 6.61 16.31
CA ASP A 187 1.50 7.93 15.70
C ASP A 187 1.70 9.04 16.74
N ILE A 188 2.78 8.94 17.51
CA ILE A 188 3.17 9.88 18.57
C ILE A 188 3.28 11.31 18.03
N LEU A 189 3.59 11.47 16.74
CA LEU A 189 3.77 12.76 16.08
C LEU A 189 2.46 13.37 15.55
N GLN A 190 1.36 12.62 15.56
CA GLN A 190 0.03 13.07 15.12
C GLN A 190 -0.04 13.54 13.67
N ASN A 191 0.67 12.85 12.77
CA ASN A 191 0.75 13.22 11.37
C ASN A 191 -0.17 12.39 10.46
N LEU A 192 -0.81 11.32 10.94
CA LEU A 192 -1.73 10.55 10.12
C LEU A 192 -3.03 11.32 9.88
N SER A 193 -3.33 11.65 8.63
CA SER A 193 -4.67 12.08 8.22
C SER A 193 -5.51 10.87 7.79
N SER A 194 -6.81 10.88 8.08
CA SER A 194 -7.71 9.75 7.85
C SER A 194 -8.27 9.70 6.41
N THR A 195 -7.57 10.31 5.45
CA THR A 195 -8.08 10.50 4.10
C THR A 195 -7.40 9.59 3.09
N VAL A 196 -8.20 8.76 2.40
CA VAL A 196 -7.75 7.87 1.32
C VAL A 196 -8.36 8.36 0.02
N TYR A 197 -7.52 8.57 -0.99
CA TYR A 197 -7.97 9.00 -2.31
C TYR A 197 -7.50 8.01 -3.37
N GLU A 198 -8.43 7.50 -4.17
CA GLU A 198 -8.17 6.56 -5.27
C GLU A 198 -8.43 7.26 -6.61
N VAL A 199 -7.45 7.25 -7.52
CA VAL A 199 -7.62 7.74 -8.90
C VAL A 199 -7.66 6.52 -9.82
N GLY A 200 -8.84 6.24 -10.38
CA GLY A 200 -9.06 5.19 -11.38
C GLY A 200 -9.29 5.78 -12.77
N GLY A 201 -9.13 4.96 -13.82
CA GLY A 201 -9.40 5.37 -15.22
C GLY A 201 -10.86 5.71 -15.54
N GLN A 202 -11.77 5.63 -14.57
CA GLN A 202 -13.19 5.96 -14.68
C GLN A 202 -13.63 7.09 -13.72
N GLY A 203 -12.72 7.67 -12.92
CA GLY A 203 -13.05 8.76 -12.01
C GLY A 203 -12.09 8.93 -10.83
N LYS A 204 -12.26 10.06 -10.12
CA LYS A 204 -11.63 10.32 -8.81
C LYS A 204 -12.58 9.82 -7.72
N THR A 205 -12.10 9.01 -6.79
CA THR A 205 -12.87 8.58 -5.61
C THR A 205 -12.18 9.09 -4.34
N GLU A 206 -12.88 9.94 -3.62
CA GLU A 206 -12.47 10.44 -2.31
C GLU A 206 -13.12 9.60 -1.22
N LYS A 207 -12.33 8.92 -0.38
CA LYS A 207 -12.81 8.17 0.78
C LYS A 207 -12.29 8.82 2.06
N TRP A 208 -13.20 9.41 2.83
CA TRP A 208 -12.93 9.79 4.20
C TRP A 208 -13.15 8.58 5.09
N ASN A 209 -12.06 8.03 5.62
CA ASN A 209 -12.16 6.99 6.65
C ASN A 209 -12.16 7.68 8.01
N ASN A 210 -12.97 7.20 8.94
CA ASN A 210 -12.92 7.64 10.33
C ASN A 210 -12.02 6.69 11.11
N THR A 211 -10.70 6.84 10.95
CA THR A 211 -9.70 6.05 11.70
C THR A 211 -9.12 6.91 12.81
N LEU A 212 -9.00 6.37 14.02
CA LEU A 212 -8.23 7.02 15.10
C LEU A 212 -6.78 7.16 14.65
N PRO A 213 -6.29 8.38 14.33
CA PRO A 213 -4.99 8.55 13.70
C PRO A 213 -3.86 8.33 14.70
N SER A 214 -4.05 8.73 15.97
CA SER A 214 -3.05 8.65 17.03
C SER A 214 -3.70 8.25 18.34
N TYR A 215 -3.10 7.31 19.08
CA TYR A 215 -3.65 6.84 20.35
C TYR A 215 -2.58 6.23 21.25
N ALA A 216 -2.86 6.17 22.55
CA ALA A 216 -2.10 5.39 23.50
C ALA A 216 -3.00 4.33 24.14
N MET A 217 -2.50 3.10 24.30
CA MET A 217 -3.27 1.99 24.84
C MET A 217 -2.43 1.16 25.83
N VAL A 218 -3.07 0.72 26.90
CA VAL A 218 -2.49 -0.23 27.86
C VAL A 218 -3.23 -1.55 27.75
N HIS A 219 -2.48 -2.61 27.51
CA HIS A 219 -2.98 -3.98 27.36
C HIS A 219 -2.54 -4.82 28.55
N LEU A 220 -3.48 -5.56 29.13
CA LEU A 220 -3.22 -6.63 30.07
C LEU A 220 -3.59 -7.96 29.43
N MET A 221 -2.59 -8.77 29.07
CA MET A 221 -2.76 -10.04 28.37
C MET A 221 -2.45 -11.20 29.31
N TYR A 222 -3.37 -12.16 29.44
CA TYR A 222 -3.14 -13.37 30.22
C TYR A 222 -3.25 -14.63 29.36
N LYS A 223 -2.17 -15.42 29.31
CA LYS A 223 -2.08 -16.67 28.56
C LYS A 223 -2.46 -17.86 29.43
N PHE A 224 -3.66 -18.39 29.22
CA PHE A 224 -4.04 -19.70 29.73
C PHE A 224 -3.39 -20.80 28.88
N SER A 225 -2.51 -21.59 29.49
CA SER A 225 -2.02 -22.84 28.90
C SER A 225 -2.22 -23.97 29.89
N LYS A 226 -3.02 -24.97 29.51
CA LYS A 226 -3.15 -26.24 30.19
C LYS A 226 -2.44 -27.27 29.31
N ALA A 227 -1.16 -27.51 29.57
CA ALA A 227 -0.46 -28.61 28.91
C ALA A 227 -1.22 -29.91 29.21
N PRO A 228 -1.48 -30.77 28.21
CA PRO A 228 -2.09 -32.07 28.47
C PRO A 228 -1.20 -32.82 29.46
N LYS A 229 -1.80 -33.32 30.55
CA LYS A 229 -1.10 -34.16 31.50
C LYS A 229 -0.86 -35.53 30.86
N GLY A 230 0.33 -35.69 30.26
CA GLY A 230 0.97 -36.98 30.01
C GLY A 230 1.06 -37.41 28.54
N LYS A 231 2.24 -37.87 28.14
CA LYS A 231 2.54 -39.30 28.20
C LYS A 231 3.86 -39.51 28.96
N LYS A 232 3.86 -40.53 29.81
CA LYS A 232 5.05 -41.14 30.41
C LYS A 232 6.02 -41.58 29.33
#